data_AF-A0A956M342-F1
#
_entry.id   AF-A0A956M342-F1
#
_cell.length_a   1.000
_cell.length_b   1.000
_cell.length_c   1.000
_cell.angle_alpha   90.00
_cell.angle_beta   90.00
_cell.angle_gamma   90.00
#
_symmetry.space_group_name_H-M   'P 1'
#
loop_
_entity.id
_entity.type
_entity.pdbx_description
1 polymer ?
#
loop_
_entity_poly.entity_id
_entity_poly.type
_entity_poly.pdbx_seq_one_letter_code
_entity_poly.pdbx_strand_id
1 'polypeptide(L)'
;MLDPAIVREIEDIVAEPDLDRKLRAAMQLTARTRDGGIGVAGTPGDAPPVSRRIRPGRPADWRVLPPGELRDRPRLGSARGRYLLLHSVAHIELSAVELALLSSADFPEQPDAYHREILAIAREEVVHTRMLLQRLRELGGELGSDPVHLALFDTARDHQELPARLAVVPRILEARGLDVS
;
A
#
# COMPACT_ATOMS: atom_id res chain seq x y z
N MET A 1 -6.21 -2.73 21.90
CA MET A 1 -6.35 -1.82 20.75
C MET A 1 -4.98 -1.42 20.27
N LEU A 2 -4.79 -1.14 18.98
CA LEU A 2 -3.55 -0.60 18.45
C LEU A 2 -3.18 0.71 19.16
N ASP A 3 -1.90 0.87 19.51
CA ASP A 3 -1.38 2.09 20.13
C ASP A 3 -1.67 3.33 19.25
N PRO A 4 -2.31 4.39 19.77
CA PRO A 4 -2.53 5.64 19.03
C PRO A 4 -1.26 6.28 18.45
N ALA A 5 -0.09 6.05 19.05
CA ALA A 5 1.19 6.47 18.48
C ALA A 5 1.52 5.70 17.19
N ILE A 6 1.24 4.39 17.15
CA ILE A 6 1.40 3.57 15.94
C ILE A 6 0.40 4.01 14.87
N VAL A 7 -0.85 4.34 15.25
CA VAL A 7 -1.85 4.88 14.31
C VAL A 7 -1.35 6.18 13.64
N ARG A 8 -0.82 7.12 14.43
CA ARG A 8 -0.24 8.37 13.89
C ARG A 8 0.96 8.11 13.00
N GLU A 9 1.84 7.20 13.39
CA GLU A 9 3.00 6.84 12.57
C GLU A 9 2.57 6.21 11.23
N ILE A 10 1.53 5.37 11.21
CA ILE A 10 0.95 4.84 9.97
C ILE A 10 0.43 5.96 9.08
N GLU A 11 -0.28 6.94 9.65
CA GLU A 11 -0.80 8.10 8.93
C GLU A 11 0.35 8.87 8.24
N ASP A 12 1.42 9.16 8.98
CA ASP A 12 2.62 9.84 8.47
C ASP A 12 3.31 9.02 7.36
N ILE A 13 3.47 7.71 7.54
CA ILE A 13 4.08 6.81 6.55
C ILE A 13 3.27 6.80 5.24
N VAL A 14 1.95 6.69 5.33
CA VAL A 14 1.10 6.61 4.14
C VAL A 14 1.08 7.96 3.42
N ALA A 15 1.07 9.08 4.15
CA ALA A 15 1.09 10.42 3.59
C ALA A 15 2.45 10.87 3.03
N GLU A 16 3.56 10.21 3.38
CA GLU A 16 4.91 10.54 2.90
C GLU A 16 5.02 10.47 1.36
N PRO A 17 5.35 11.56 0.65
CA PRO A 17 5.51 11.52 -0.80
C PRO A 17 6.82 10.88 -1.27
N ASP A 18 7.90 10.92 -0.48
CA ASP A 18 9.18 10.30 -0.86
C ASP A 18 9.10 8.78 -0.68
N LEU A 19 9.21 8.07 -1.80
CA LEU A 19 9.02 6.61 -1.83
C LEU A 19 10.05 5.86 -0.99
N ASP A 20 11.30 6.30 -0.98
CA ASP A 20 12.36 5.63 -0.23
C ASP A 20 12.19 5.88 1.27
N ARG A 21 11.79 7.10 1.69
CA ARG A 21 11.42 7.40 3.09
C ARG A 21 10.22 6.58 3.54
N LYS A 22 9.15 6.53 2.72
CA LYS A 22 7.95 5.74 2.99
C LYS A 22 8.28 4.27 3.22
N LEU A 23 8.99 3.64 2.29
CA LEU A 23 9.32 2.22 2.37
C LEU A 23 10.30 1.93 3.53
N ARG A 24 11.21 2.85 3.86
CA ARG A 24 12.09 2.71 5.04
C ARG A 24 11.29 2.75 6.33
N ALA A 25 10.42 3.75 6.48
CA ALA A 25 9.60 3.92 7.68
C ALA A 25 8.61 2.75 7.84
N ALA A 26 7.94 2.30 6.77
CA ALA A 26 7.08 1.11 6.78
C ALA A 26 7.83 -0.15 7.23
N MET A 27 9.04 -0.38 6.73
CA MET A 27 9.87 -1.52 7.17
C MET A 27 10.28 -1.41 8.64
N GLN A 28 10.64 -0.21 9.11
CA GLN A 28 11.01 0.02 10.51
C GLN A 28 9.84 -0.20 11.46
N LEU A 29 8.67 0.34 11.12
CA LEU A 29 7.45 0.14 11.89
C LEU A 29 7.13 -1.36 12.02
N THR A 30 7.00 -2.05 10.88
CA THR A 30 6.63 -3.47 10.84
C THR A 30 7.65 -4.38 11.53
N ALA A 31 8.94 -4.04 11.49
CA ALA A 31 9.97 -4.77 12.25
C ALA A 31 9.81 -4.58 13.77
N ARG A 32 9.62 -3.34 14.24
CA ARG A 32 9.44 -3.07 15.68
C ARG A 32 8.18 -3.73 16.24
N THR A 33 7.07 -3.70 15.48
CA THR A 33 5.79 -4.27 15.94
C THR A 33 5.78 -5.81 15.90
N ARG A 34 6.64 -6.43 15.09
CA ARG A 34 6.82 -7.89 15.09
C ARG A 34 7.35 -8.38 16.44
N ASP A 35 8.41 -7.74 16.92
CA ASP A 35 9.16 -8.19 18.10
C ASP A 35 8.70 -7.49 19.40
N GLY A 36 7.93 -6.40 19.27
CA GLY A 36 7.43 -5.59 20.38
C GLY A 36 5.93 -5.73 20.68
N GLY A 37 5.49 -4.97 21.67
CA GLY A 37 4.08 -4.74 21.95
C GLY A 37 3.48 -3.76 20.94
N ILE A 38 2.28 -4.05 20.47
CA ILE A 38 1.56 -3.25 19.45
C ILE A 38 0.28 -2.63 20.02
N GLY A 39 -0.24 -3.24 21.09
CA GLY A 39 -1.49 -2.87 21.70
C GLY A 39 -1.33 -2.15 23.03
N VAL A 40 -2.31 -1.30 23.32
CA VAL A 40 -2.55 -0.69 24.63
C VAL A 40 -3.98 -0.99 25.09
N ALA A 41 -4.19 -0.99 26.41
CA ALA A 41 -5.53 -1.02 27.00
C ALA A 41 -6.21 0.34 26.74
N GLY A 42 -7.44 0.32 26.26
CA GLY A 42 -8.20 1.54 25.96
C GLY A 42 -9.58 1.23 25.38
N THR A 43 -10.41 2.26 25.30
CA THR A 43 -11.71 2.24 24.62
C THR A 43 -11.59 2.83 23.23
N PRO A 44 -12.28 2.27 22.21
CA PRO A 44 -12.29 2.85 20.88
C PRO A 44 -12.77 4.30 20.95
N GLY A 45 -12.05 5.21 20.29
CA GLY A 45 -12.50 6.59 20.15
C GLY A 45 -13.40 6.75 18.92
N ASP A 46 -14.22 7.81 18.89
CA ASP A 46 -15.13 8.12 17.77
C ASP A 46 -14.44 8.77 16.56
N ALA A 47 -13.11 8.66 16.46
CA ALA A 47 -12.36 9.26 15.37
C ALA A 47 -12.71 8.54 14.05
N PRO A 48 -12.91 9.28 12.94
CA PRO A 48 -13.12 8.63 11.66
C PRO A 48 -11.85 7.86 11.24
N PRO A 49 -11.99 6.77 10.47
CA PRO A 49 -10.86 6.00 9.97
C PRO A 49 -9.80 6.89 9.31
N VAL A 50 -8.53 6.54 9.49
CA VAL A 50 -7.37 7.25 8.92
C VAL A 50 -7.54 7.42 7.41
N SER A 51 -8.02 6.40 6.71
CA SER A 51 -8.24 6.44 5.26
C SER A 51 -9.24 7.51 4.79
N ARG A 52 -10.10 8.04 5.68
CA ARG A 52 -10.98 9.18 5.39
C ARG A 52 -10.33 10.55 5.63
N ARG A 53 -9.23 10.59 6.39
CA ARG A 53 -8.54 11.83 6.77
C ARG A 53 -7.36 12.15 5.86
N ILE A 54 -6.74 11.13 5.28
CA ILE A 54 -5.55 11.28 4.44
C ILE A 54 -5.69 10.66 3.05
N ARG A 55 -4.70 10.91 2.20
CA ARG A 55 -4.47 10.19 0.94
C ARG A 55 -3.02 9.70 0.89
N PRO A 56 -2.74 8.61 0.17
CA PRO A 56 -1.37 8.16 -0.02
C PRO A 56 -0.52 9.24 -0.70
N GLY A 57 0.59 9.60 -0.07
CA GLY A 57 1.56 10.54 -0.60
C GLY A 57 2.17 10.01 -1.90
N ARG A 58 2.30 10.90 -2.88
CA ARG A 58 3.00 10.66 -4.15
C ARG A 58 3.94 11.85 -4.40
N PRO A 59 5.12 11.63 -5.02
CA PRO A 59 5.97 12.74 -5.47
C PRO A 59 5.21 13.72 -6.36
N ALA A 60 5.53 15.02 -6.25
CA ALA A 60 4.78 16.09 -6.91
C ALA A 60 4.84 16.06 -8.44
N ASP A 61 5.85 15.42 -9.00
CA ASP A 61 6.09 15.23 -10.43
C ASP A 61 5.35 14.00 -11.01
N TRP A 62 4.75 13.16 -10.17
CA TRP A 62 3.96 12.02 -10.64
C TRP A 62 2.62 12.45 -11.21
N ARG A 63 2.29 11.93 -12.40
CA ARG A 63 0.94 12.07 -12.97
C ARG A 63 -0.01 11.03 -12.38
N VAL A 64 -0.91 11.45 -11.51
CA VAL A 64 -2.00 10.61 -10.97
C VAL A 64 -3.25 10.75 -11.84
N LEU A 65 -3.70 9.66 -12.43
CA LEU A 65 -4.90 9.64 -13.26
C LEU A 65 -6.17 9.52 -12.42
N PRO A 66 -7.29 10.12 -12.88
CA PRO A 66 -8.60 9.86 -12.31
C PRO A 66 -9.05 8.41 -12.55
N PRO A 67 -10.00 7.90 -11.74
CA PRO A 67 -10.60 6.59 -11.97
C PRO A 67 -11.22 6.48 -13.38
N GLY A 68 -11.03 5.33 -14.04
CA GLY A 68 -11.64 5.05 -15.34
C GLY A 68 -10.85 5.53 -16.57
N GLU A 69 -9.75 6.28 -16.40
CA GLU A 69 -8.87 6.64 -17.51
C GLU A 69 -7.99 5.43 -17.90
N LEU A 70 -8.33 4.78 -19.02
CA LEU A 70 -7.57 3.66 -19.58
C LEU A 70 -6.36 4.18 -20.38
N ARG A 71 -5.25 3.45 -20.30
CA ARG A 71 -4.06 3.70 -21.13
C ARG A 71 -3.91 2.59 -22.15
N ASP A 72 -3.53 2.96 -23.37
CA ASP A 72 -3.09 1.99 -24.36
C ASP A 72 -1.92 1.18 -23.81
N ARG A 73 -2.10 -0.14 -23.76
CA ARG A 73 -1.06 -1.07 -23.33
C ARG A 73 -0.40 -1.68 -24.56
N PRO A 74 0.90 -1.42 -24.78
CA PRO A 74 1.67 -2.11 -25.81
C PRO A 74 1.64 -3.61 -25.58
N ARG A 75 1.84 -4.39 -26.65
CA ARG A 75 1.91 -5.86 -26.55
C ARG A 75 2.97 -6.27 -25.52
N LEU A 76 2.64 -7.25 -24.67
CA LEU A 76 3.53 -7.79 -23.64
C LEU A 76 4.87 -8.31 -24.21
N GLY A 77 4.89 -8.75 -25.47
CA GLY A 77 6.12 -9.17 -26.16
C GLY A 77 7.14 -8.06 -26.42
N SER A 78 6.74 -6.79 -26.33
CA SER A 78 7.65 -5.64 -26.52
C SER A 78 8.40 -5.27 -25.23
N ALA A 79 9.60 -4.69 -25.36
CA ALA A 79 10.34 -4.20 -24.19
C ALA A 79 9.53 -3.17 -23.38
N ARG A 80 8.81 -2.27 -24.06
CA ARG A 80 7.92 -1.28 -23.44
C ARG A 80 6.73 -1.93 -22.72
N GLY A 81 6.12 -2.96 -23.33
CA GLY A 81 5.03 -3.70 -22.70
C GLY A 81 5.46 -4.38 -21.41
N ARG A 82 6.62 -5.04 -21.40
CA ARG A 82 7.20 -5.64 -20.17
C ARG A 82 7.54 -4.61 -19.11
N TYR A 83 8.10 -3.47 -19.50
CA TYR A 83 8.38 -2.37 -18.58
C TYR A 83 7.08 -1.86 -17.91
N LEU A 84 6.02 -1.62 -18.71
CA LEU A 84 4.75 -1.13 -18.19
C LEU A 84 4.04 -2.15 -17.30
N LEU A 85 4.21 -3.44 -17.58
CA LEU A 85 3.76 -4.50 -16.69
C LEU A 85 4.47 -4.41 -15.34
N LEU A 86 5.80 -4.36 -15.32
CA LEU A 86 6.58 -4.24 -14.08
C LEU A 86 6.27 -2.96 -13.30
N HIS A 87 6.07 -1.84 -14.01
CA HIS A 87 5.65 -0.57 -13.39
C HIS A 87 4.28 -0.70 -12.74
N SER A 88 3.33 -1.34 -13.42
CA SER A 88 1.99 -1.61 -12.87
C SER A 88 2.05 -2.52 -11.65
N VAL A 89 2.86 -3.58 -11.69
CA VAL A 89 3.03 -4.47 -10.53
C VAL A 89 3.68 -3.71 -9.37
N ALA A 90 4.73 -2.91 -9.61
CA ALA A 90 5.36 -2.09 -8.57
C ALA A 90 4.38 -1.12 -7.91
N HIS A 91 3.47 -0.56 -8.70
CA HIS A 91 2.39 0.29 -8.19
C HIS A 91 1.40 -0.50 -7.30
N ILE A 92 1.02 -1.70 -7.72
CA ILE A 92 0.13 -2.59 -6.96
C ILE A 92 0.79 -2.97 -5.63
N GLU A 93 2.07 -3.34 -5.62
CA GLU A 93 2.81 -3.64 -4.39
C GLU A 93 2.89 -2.44 -3.44
N LEU A 94 3.16 -1.25 -3.96
CA LEU A 94 3.16 -0.03 -3.15
C LEU A 94 1.78 0.22 -2.52
N SER A 95 0.72 0.04 -3.31
CA SER A 95 -0.66 0.17 -2.81
C SER A 95 -0.98 -0.89 -1.74
N ALA A 96 -0.41 -2.09 -1.86
CA ALA A 96 -0.54 -3.16 -0.89
C ALA A 96 0.05 -2.79 0.47
N VAL A 97 1.27 -2.23 0.49
CA VAL A 97 1.90 -1.70 1.71
C VAL A 97 0.96 -0.70 2.38
N GLU A 98 0.49 0.28 1.63
CA GLU A 98 -0.33 1.38 2.16
C GLU A 98 -1.68 0.90 2.69
N LEU A 99 -2.34 0.00 1.96
CA LEU A 99 -3.63 -0.54 2.35
C LEU A 99 -3.54 -1.50 3.53
N ALA A 100 -2.49 -2.29 3.64
CA ALA A 100 -2.25 -3.11 4.82
C ALA A 100 -2.01 -2.23 6.06
N LEU A 101 -1.15 -1.21 5.96
CA LEU A 101 -0.94 -0.25 7.05
C LEU A 101 -2.26 0.43 7.47
N LEU A 102 -3.00 0.99 6.50
CA LEU A 102 -4.28 1.63 6.79
C LEU A 102 -5.32 0.66 7.35
N SER A 103 -5.32 -0.62 6.95
CA SER A 103 -6.24 -1.61 7.54
C SER A 103 -5.96 -1.81 9.03
N SER A 104 -4.69 -1.82 9.45
CA SER A 104 -4.36 -1.84 10.88
C SER A 104 -4.81 -0.56 11.60
N ALA A 105 -4.63 0.60 10.97
CA ALA A 105 -4.93 1.88 11.61
C ALA A 105 -6.42 2.27 11.60
N ASP A 106 -7.19 1.80 10.63
CA ASP A 106 -8.64 2.05 10.51
C ASP A 106 -9.47 1.17 11.44
N PHE A 107 -8.94 0.03 11.88
CA PHE A 107 -9.59 -0.91 12.79
C PHE A 107 -8.75 -1.15 14.06
N PRO A 108 -8.43 -0.09 14.84
CA PRO A 108 -7.53 -0.17 15.98
C PRO A 108 -8.08 -1.04 17.13
N GLU A 109 -9.38 -1.31 17.16
CA GLU A 109 -10.03 -2.15 18.17
C GLU A 109 -9.79 -3.65 17.99
N GLN A 110 -9.26 -4.07 16.84
CA GLN A 110 -9.02 -5.47 16.53
C GLN A 110 -7.96 -6.12 17.45
N PRO A 111 -7.97 -7.45 17.59
CA PRO A 111 -6.98 -8.15 18.40
C PRO A 111 -5.55 -8.00 17.88
N ASP A 112 -4.56 -8.12 18.75
CA ASP A 112 -3.13 -8.07 18.38
C ASP A 112 -2.77 -9.03 17.23
N ALA A 113 -3.41 -10.21 17.17
CA ALA A 113 -3.19 -11.18 16.10
C ALA A 113 -3.54 -10.61 14.71
N TYR A 114 -4.67 -9.90 14.59
CA TYR A 114 -5.07 -9.24 13.36
C TYR A 114 -4.02 -8.23 12.89
N HIS A 115 -3.56 -7.36 13.80
CA HIS A 115 -2.53 -6.38 13.46
C HIS A 115 -1.21 -7.04 13.07
N ARG A 116 -0.82 -8.13 13.73
CA ARG A 116 0.40 -8.89 13.39
C ARG A 116 0.34 -9.46 11.98
N GLU A 117 -0.78 -10.04 11.58
CA GLU A 117 -0.98 -10.60 10.24
C GLU A 117 -0.96 -9.51 9.16
N ILE A 118 -1.73 -8.43 9.38
CA ILE A 118 -1.81 -7.33 8.42
C ILE A 118 -0.47 -6.59 8.27
N LEU A 119 0.25 -6.34 9.38
CA LEU A 119 1.57 -5.71 9.33
C LEU A 119 2.64 -6.66 8.74
N ALA A 120 2.46 -7.97 8.86
CA ALA A 120 3.32 -8.94 8.18
C ALA A 120 3.17 -8.86 6.66
N ILE A 121 1.93 -8.74 6.16
CA ILE A 121 1.65 -8.48 4.74
C ILE A 121 2.37 -7.19 4.32
N ALA A 122 2.13 -6.06 5.00
CA ALA A 122 2.78 -4.78 4.67
C ALA A 122 4.31 -4.91 4.52
N ARG A 123 4.95 -5.66 5.43
CA ARG A 123 6.40 -5.91 5.40
C ARG A 123 6.84 -6.69 4.16
N GLU A 124 6.12 -7.75 3.78
CA GLU A 124 6.41 -8.53 2.57
C GLU A 124 6.30 -7.65 1.32
N GLU A 125 5.28 -6.79 1.26
CA GLU A 125 5.07 -5.92 0.10
C GLU A 125 6.08 -4.79 0.01
N VAL A 126 6.66 -4.35 1.12
CA VAL A 126 7.82 -3.45 1.07
C VAL A 126 9.01 -4.13 0.38
N VAL A 127 9.24 -5.42 0.64
CA VAL A 127 10.33 -6.18 -0.02
C VAL A 127 10.05 -6.30 -1.51
N HIS A 128 8.85 -6.74 -1.90
CA HIS A 128 8.46 -6.86 -3.31
C HIS A 128 8.55 -5.52 -4.05
N THR A 129 8.01 -4.45 -3.45
CA THR A 129 8.10 -3.09 -4.01
C THR A 129 9.56 -2.73 -4.29
N ARG A 130 10.46 -2.91 -3.32
CA ARG A 130 11.89 -2.58 -3.51
C ARG A 130 12.54 -3.38 -4.63
N MET A 131 12.25 -4.67 -4.74
CA MET A 131 12.78 -5.52 -5.81
C MET A 131 12.32 -5.01 -7.19
N LEU A 132 11.05 -4.63 -7.31
CA LEU A 132 10.50 -4.11 -8.57
C LEU A 132 11.05 -2.71 -8.90
N LEU A 133 11.23 -1.83 -7.91
CA LEU A 133 11.87 -0.53 -8.10
C LEU A 133 13.30 -0.68 -8.61
N GLN A 134 14.08 -1.59 -8.03
CA GLN A 134 15.41 -1.91 -8.54
C GLN A 134 15.33 -2.40 -9.99
N ARG A 135 14.40 -3.31 -10.30
CA ARG A 135 14.25 -3.84 -11.65
C ARG A 135 13.86 -2.78 -12.68
N LEU A 136 13.01 -1.82 -12.32
CA LEU A 136 12.65 -0.70 -13.18
C LEU A 136 13.88 0.17 -13.50
N ARG A 137 14.72 0.44 -12.50
CA ARG A 137 15.98 1.19 -12.68
C ARG A 137 16.95 0.47 -13.62
N GLU A 138 17.08 -0.86 -13.49
CA GLU A 138 17.89 -1.68 -14.42
C GLU A 138 17.38 -1.62 -15.87
N LEU A 139 16.08 -1.38 -16.07
CA LEU A 139 15.47 -1.19 -17.38
C LEU A 139 15.50 0.28 -17.86
N GLY A 140 16.15 1.17 -17.11
CA GLY A 140 16.33 2.58 -17.48
C GLY A 140 15.13 3.48 -17.16
N GLY A 141 14.25 3.09 -16.23
CA GLY A 141 13.14 3.91 -15.79
C GLY A 141 12.89 3.83 -14.29
N GLU A 142 11.77 4.39 -13.84
CA GLU A 142 11.40 4.46 -12.44
C GLU A 142 9.88 4.40 -12.27
N LEU A 143 9.44 4.07 -11.05
CA LEU A 143 8.03 4.16 -10.71
C LEU A 143 7.62 5.65 -10.73
N GLY A 144 6.50 5.94 -11.36
CA GLY A 144 6.03 7.32 -11.58
C GLY A 144 6.40 7.96 -12.91
N SER A 145 7.39 7.44 -13.67
CA SER A 145 7.65 7.91 -15.05
C SER A 145 6.46 7.68 -15.97
N ASP A 146 5.68 6.65 -15.64
CA ASP A 146 4.36 6.41 -16.20
C ASP A 146 3.27 6.76 -15.19
N PRO A 147 2.16 7.36 -15.66
CA PRO A 147 0.99 7.63 -14.85
C PRO A 147 0.53 6.48 -13.97
N VAL A 148 0.13 6.85 -12.77
CA VAL A 148 -0.34 5.98 -11.70
C VAL A 148 -1.79 6.30 -11.36
N HIS A 149 -2.46 5.47 -10.57
CA HIS A 149 -3.83 5.73 -10.10
C HIS A 149 -3.95 5.49 -8.60
N LEU A 150 -4.99 6.00 -7.95
CA LEU A 150 -5.28 5.68 -6.55
C LEU A 150 -6.56 4.86 -6.39
N ALA A 151 -7.00 4.18 -7.46
CA ALA A 151 -8.28 3.47 -7.49
C ALA A 151 -8.45 2.47 -6.33
N LEU A 152 -7.43 1.66 -6.02
CA LEU A 152 -7.48 0.73 -4.90
C LEU A 152 -7.65 1.45 -3.56
N PHE A 153 -6.96 2.57 -3.36
CA PHE A 153 -7.14 3.41 -2.18
C PHE A 153 -8.55 4.01 -2.11
N ASP A 154 -9.04 4.59 -3.21
CA ASP A 154 -10.36 5.20 -3.26
C ASP A 154 -11.46 4.17 -2.98
N THR A 155 -11.42 3.00 -3.62
CA THR A 155 -12.33 1.88 -3.34
C THR A 155 -12.29 1.51 -1.85
N ALA A 156 -11.10 1.38 -1.29
CA ALA A 156 -10.95 0.92 0.07
C ALA A 156 -11.26 2.01 1.11
N ARG A 157 -11.22 3.30 0.75
CA ARG A 157 -11.75 4.42 1.56
C ARG A 157 -13.29 4.43 1.55
N ASP A 158 -13.90 4.08 0.43
CA ASP A 158 -15.35 4.09 0.29
C ASP A 158 -15.99 2.88 1.01
N HIS A 159 -15.22 1.82 1.27
CA HIS A 159 -15.63 0.65 2.05
C HIS A 159 -14.96 0.59 3.42
N GLN A 160 -15.72 0.88 4.48
CA GLN A 160 -15.18 1.07 5.85
C GLN A 160 -15.54 -0.07 6.81
N GLU A 161 -16.22 -1.11 6.31
CA GLU A 161 -16.49 -2.32 7.06
C GLU A 161 -15.30 -3.27 6.94
N LEU A 162 -14.89 -3.87 8.05
CA LEU A 162 -13.73 -4.78 8.10
C LEU A 162 -13.79 -5.90 7.04
N PRO A 163 -14.91 -6.60 6.80
CA PRO A 163 -14.99 -7.62 5.75
C PRO A 163 -14.74 -7.07 4.35
N ALA A 164 -15.24 -5.86 4.07
CA ALA A 164 -15.03 -5.21 2.77
C ALA A 164 -13.57 -4.78 2.61
N ARG A 165 -12.92 -4.30 3.67
CA ARG A 165 -11.48 -3.99 3.68
C ARG A 165 -10.63 -5.25 3.44
N LEU A 166 -10.96 -6.33 4.14
CA LEU A 166 -10.30 -7.62 4.00
C LEU A 166 -10.57 -8.30 2.66
N ALA A 167 -11.57 -7.89 1.88
CA ALA A 167 -11.79 -8.36 0.52
C ALA A 167 -10.94 -7.59 -0.53
N VAL A 168 -10.49 -6.37 -0.20
CA VAL A 168 -9.60 -5.59 -1.08
C VAL A 168 -8.17 -6.14 -1.02
N VAL A 169 -7.69 -6.58 0.15
CA VAL A 169 -6.32 -7.10 0.31
C VAL A 169 -6.06 -8.34 -0.56
N PRO A 170 -6.91 -9.39 -0.60
CA PRO A 170 -6.78 -10.51 -1.51
C PRO A 170 -6.78 -10.11 -2.98
N ARG A 171 -7.57 -9.10 -3.39
CA ARG A 171 -7.54 -8.61 -4.79
C ARG A 171 -6.20 -8.02 -5.18
N ILE A 172 -5.45 -7.45 -4.24
CA ILE A 172 -4.08 -6.96 -4.47
C ILE A 172 -3.12 -8.14 -4.66
N LEU A 173 -3.30 -9.21 -3.87
CA LEU A 173 -2.53 -10.44 -3.97
C LEU A 173 -2.89 -11.24 -5.25
N GLU A 174 -4.16 -11.29 -5.63
CA GLU A 174 -4.67 -11.94 -6.85
C GLU A 174 -4.27 -11.18 -8.11
N ALA A 175 -4.14 -9.85 -8.06
CA ALA A 175 -3.60 -9.06 -9.18
C ALA A 175 -2.14 -9.42 -9.51
N ARG A 176 -1.39 -10.03 -8.57
CA ARG A 176 -0.09 -10.67 -8.85
C ARG A 176 -0.23 -11.91 -9.72
N GLY A 177 -1.34 -12.63 -9.54
CA GLY A 177 -1.71 -13.86 -10.24
C GLY A 177 -2.48 -13.62 -11.52
N LEU A 178 -2.38 -12.43 -12.15
CA LEU A 178 -2.83 -12.26 -13.54
C LEU A 178 -2.00 -13.19 -14.45
N ASP A 179 -2.53 -14.41 -14.60
CA ASP A 179 -2.19 -15.53 -15.49
C ASP A 179 -1.33 -15.07 -16.69
N VAL A 180 -0.12 -15.58 -16.92
CA VAL A 180 0.18 -16.97 -17.28
C VAL A 180 -0.93 -17.68 -18.06
N SER A 181 -1.47 -17.00 -19.08
CA SER A 181 -2.04 -17.61 -20.28
C SER A 181 -1.76 -16.79 -21.53
#